data_AF-A0A838EDQ0-F1
#
_entry.id   AF-A0A838EDQ0-F1
#
_cell.length_a   1.000
_cell.length_b   1.000
_cell.length_c   1.000
_cell.angle_alpha   90.00
_cell.angle_beta   90.00
_cell.angle_gamma   90.00
#
_symmetry.space_group_name_H-M   'P 1'
#
loop_
_entity.id
_entity.type
_entity.pdbx_description
1 polymer ?
#
loop_
_entity_poly.entity_id
_entity_poly.type
_entity_poly.pdbx_seq_one_letter_code
_entity_poly.pdbx_strand_id
1 'polypeptide(L)'
;MSPQDLTNAIVSGINAGGEQFLEGTLAAVLPIVWLAILGLHLGRPYILDMIDRFTLRLGADLLWLIYAAIRDILIISGFVMSFMFFFPDVVVTDALPLTGGLAAVCVFGVLLIKLMGDPDHDIRAYRWTSILLALGGLFYFVPYLLGVQANSVATGPLLSISQFLVTSSNPNWAVGIGYVSIVLLAIMGAIAAGYAIRTGGRAEAPEASLASED
;
A
#
# COMPACT_ATOMS: atom_id res chain seq x y z
N MET A 1 12.41 44.57 10.49
CA MET A 1 11.70 43.51 9.76
C MET A 1 10.95 44.17 8.63
N SER A 2 11.33 43.88 7.39
CA SER A 2 10.65 44.43 6.22
C SER A 2 9.28 43.74 6.04
N PRO A 3 8.31 44.39 5.38
CA PRO A 3 7.06 43.72 4.99
C PRO A 3 7.29 42.43 4.22
N GLN A 4 8.38 42.36 3.45
CA GLN A 4 8.76 41.18 2.67
C GLN A 4 9.27 40.03 3.55
N ASP A 5 9.99 40.32 4.64
CA ASP A 5 10.41 39.32 5.62
C ASP A 5 9.19 38.70 6.33
N LEU A 6 8.16 39.52 6.61
CA LEU A 6 6.91 39.06 7.20
C LEU A 6 6.12 38.16 6.25
N THR A 7 6.00 38.54 4.97
CA THR A 7 5.36 37.71 3.96
C THR A 7 6.07 36.36 3.81
N ASN A 8 7.41 36.36 3.73
CA ASN A 8 8.18 35.12 3.61
C ASN A 8 8.02 34.22 4.83
N ALA A 9 8.02 34.80 6.05
CA ALA A 9 7.81 34.05 7.27
C ALA A 9 6.41 33.41 7.34
N ILE A 10 5.37 34.14 6.93
CA ILE A 10 4.00 33.61 6.89
C ILE A 10 3.89 32.47 5.88
N VAL A 11 4.39 32.66 4.66
CA VAL A 11 4.33 31.62 3.61
C VAL A 11 5.09 30.36 4.05
N SER A 12 6.29 30.52 4.61
CA SER A 12 7.07 29.40 5.13
C SER A 12 6.35 28.67 6.26
N GLY A 13 5.72 29.40 7.19
CA GLY A 13 4.98 28.80 8.29
C GLY A 13 3.73 28.04 7.85
N ILE A 14 2.99 28.58 6.87
CA ILE A 14 1.81 27.90 6.31
C ILE A 14 2.22 26.62 5.58
N ASN A 15 3.28 26.67 4.76
CA ASN A 15 3.74 25.49 4.02
C ASN A 15 4.21 24.39 4.97
N ALA A 16 5.08 24.72 5.93
CA ALA A 16 5.59 23.75 6.91
C ALA A 16 4.46 23.14 7.76
N GLY A 17 3.49 23.96 8.19
CA GLY A 17 2.34 23.46 8.95
C GLY A 17 1.41 22.57 8.12
N GLY A 18 1.21 22.89 6.84
CA GLY A 18 0.39 22.09 5.93
C GLY A 18 1.04 20.75 5.60
N GLU A 19 2.35 20.75 5.34
CA GLU A 19 3.15 19.56 5.10
C GLU A 19 3.11 18.60 6.30
N GLN A 20 3.42 19.10 7.49
CA GLN A 20 3.39 18.31 8.73
C GLN A 20 2.00 17.75 9.04
N PHE A 21 0.93 18.52 8.76
CA PHE A 21 -0.44 18.04 8.93
C PHE A 21 -0.77 16.88 7.98
N LEU A 22 -0.39 16.99 6.71
CA LEU A 22 -0.63 15.94 5.71
C LEU A 22 0.20 14.69 6.04
N GLU A 23 1.50 14.85 6.26
CA GLU A 23 2.42 13.76 6.58
C GLU A 23 2.03 13.04 7.86
N GLY A 24 1.77 13.79 8.94
CA GLY A 24 1.36 13.23 10.21
C GLY A 24 0.02 12.48 10.13
N THR A 25 -0.95 13.02 9.38
CA THR A 25 -2.25 12.34 9.19
C THR A 25 -2.08 11.06 8.39
N LEU A 26 -1.31 11.10 7.30
CA LEU A 26 -1.06 9.92 6.48
C LEU A 26 -0.32 8.84 7.27
N ALA A 27 0.71 9.21 8.04
CA ALA A 27 1.47 8.30 8.90
C ALA A 27 0.58 7.64 9.98
N ALA A 28 -0.42 8.35 10.49
CA ALA A 28 -1.36 7.83 11.48
C ALA A 28 -2.45 6.92 10.87
N VAL A 29 -2.94 7.24 9.67
CA VAL A 29 -4.05 6.50 9.03
C VAL A 29 -3.57 5.24 8.32
N LEU A 30 -2.37 5.26 7.73
CA LEU A 30 -1.85 4.16 6.94
C LEU A 30 -1.78 2.80 7.67
N PRO A 31 -1.40 2.69 8.96
CA PRO A 31 -1.47 1.43 9.70
C PRO A 31 -2.88 0.87 9.81
N ILE A 32 -3.88 1.74 10.01
CA ILE A 32 -5.29 1.35 10.09
C ILE A 32 -5.74 0.77 8.74
N VAL A 33 -5.35 1.42 7.65
CA VAL A 33 -5.66 0.96 6.29
C VAL A 33 -4.99 -0.37 5.99
N TRP A 34 -3.72 -0.55 6.38
CA TRP A 34 -3.03 -1.84 6.25
C TRP A 34 -3.74 -2.96 7.02
N LEU A 35 -4.16 -2.71 8.26
CA LEU A 35 -4.94 -3.68 9.04
C LEU A 35 -6.27 -4.00 8.35
N ALA A 36 -6.95 -3.01 7.77
CA ALA A 36 -8.19 -3.22 7.03
C ALA A 36 -7.97 -4.05 5.75
N ILE A 37 -6.91 -3.77 4.98
CA ILE A 37 -6.52 -4.55 3.79
C ILE A 37 -6.30 -6.02 4.17
N LEU A 38 -5.45 -6.27 5.18
CA LEU A 38 -5.14 -7.63 5.63
C LEU A 38 -6.37 -8.32 6.21
N GLY A 39 -7.16 -7.63 7.03
CA GLY A 39 -8.37 -8.16 7.64
C GLY A 39 -9.40 -8.58 6.60
N LEU A 40 -9.64 -7.75 5.58
CA LEU A 40 -10.56 -8.10 4.49
C LEU A 40 -10.01 -9.21 3.60
N HIS A 41 -8.71 -9.20 3.29
CA HIS A 41 -8.10 -10.25 2.48
C HIS A 41 -8.19 -11.62 3.17
N LEU A 42 -7.86 -11.68 4.46
CA LEU A 42 -7.98 -12.90 5.27
C LEU A 42 -9.44 -13.30 5.54
N GLY A 43 -10.37 -12.34 5.52
CA GLY A 43 -11.80 -12.55 5.71
C GLY A 43 -12.52 -13.16 4.48
N ARG A 44 -11.87 -13.28 3.32
CA ARG A 44 -12.47 -13.85 2.10
C ARG A 44 -13.22 -15.18 2.32
N PRO A 45 -12.63 -16.23 2.92
CA PRO A 45 -13.33 -17.51 3.11
C PRO A 45 -14.61 -17.37 3.94
N TYR A 46 -14.62 -16.47 4.93
CA TYR A 46 -15.81 -16.18 5.73
C TYR A 46 -16.93 -15.53 4.89
N ILE A 47 -16.58 -14.58 4.03
CA ILE A 47 -17.56 -13.93 3.14
C ILE A 47 -18.13 -14.93 2.13
N LEU A 48 -17.30 -15.83 1.60
CA LEU A 48 -17.78 -16.90 0.70
C LEU A 48 -18.76 -17.84 1.39
N ASP A 49 -18.45 -18.31 2.61
CA ASP A 49 -19.39 -19.15 3.39
C ASP A 49 -20.69 -18.39 3.73
N MET A 50 -20.61 -17.08 3.97
CA MET A 50 -21.80 -16.25 4.21
C MET A 50 -22.65 -16.09 2.95
N ILE A 51 -22.03 -15.96 1.78
CA ILE A 51 -22.70 -15.86 0.48
C ILE A 51 -23.53 -17.11 0.20
N ASP A 52 -22.97 -18.30 0.49
CA ASP A 52 -23.65 -19.59 0.27
C ASP A 52 -24.93 -19.76 1.11
N ARG A 53 -25.11 -18.96 2.17
CA ARG A 53 -26.29 -18.98 3.04
C ARG A 53 -27.44 -18.11 2.52
N PHE A 54 -27.21 -17.24 1.53
CA PHE A 54 -28.29 -16.42 0.97
C PHE A 54 -29.18 -17.23 0.04
N THR A 55 -30.48 -17.24 0.32
CA THR A 55 -31.49 -17.85 -0.56
C THR A 55 -31.75 -17.03 -1.83
N LEU A 56 -31.44 -15.73 -1.80
CA LEU A 56 -31.59 -14.81 -2.93
C LEU A 56 -30.23 -14.55 -3.59
N ARG A 57 -30.12 -14.90 -4.87
CA ARG A 57 -28.92 -14.61 -5.69
C ARG A 57 -28.55 -13.13 -5.73
N LEU A 58 -29.54 -12.23 -5.72
CA LEU A 58 -29.30 -10.78 -5.70
C LEU A 58 -28.57 -10.33 -4.42
N GLY A 59 -28.90 -10.92 -3.27
CA GLY A 59 -28.27 -10.57 -1.99
C GLY A 59 -26.82 -11.06 -1.93
N ALA A 60 -26.58 -12.29 -2.40
CA ALA A 60 -25.25 -12.87 -2.57
C ALA A 60 -24.35 -12.00 -3.45
N ASP A 61 -24.85 -11.61 -4.64
CA ASP A 61 -24.10 -10.81 -5.60
C ASP A 61 -23.78 -9.40 -5.09
N LEU A 62 -24.77 -8.73 -4.47
CA LEU A 62 -24.58 -7.40 -3.89
C LEU A 62 -23.54 -7.40 -2.76
N LEU A 63 -23.61 -8.41 -1.88
CA LEU A 63 -22.64 -8.55 -0.78
C LEU A 63 -21.22 -8.77 -1.31
N TRP A 64 -21.07 -9.66 -2.31
CA TRP A 64 -19.79 -9.91 -2.94
C TRP A 64 -19.22 -8.65 -3.59
N LEU A 65 -20.05 -7.92 -4.35
CA LEU A 65 -19.66 -6.69 -5.02
C LEU A 65 -19.19 -5.63 -4.02
N ILE A 66 -19.94 -5.42 -2.93
CA ILE A 66 -19.55 -4.44 -1.89
C ILE A 66 -18.24 -4.86 -1.22
N TYR A 67 -18.09 -6.13 -0.88
CA TYR A 67 -16.86 -6.66 -0.28
C TYR A 67 -15.65 -6.44 -1.21
N ALA A 68 -15.77 -6.80 -2.49
CA ALA A 68 -14.71 -6.63 -3.48
C ALA A 68 -14.38 -5.15 -3.70
N ALA A 69 -15.40 -4.28 -3.81
CA ALA A 69 -15.21 -2.84 -4.00
C ALA A 69 -14.49 -2.18 -2.80
N ILE A 70 -14.90 -2.49 -1.57
CA ILE A 70 -14.25 -1.95 -0.37
C ILE A 70 -12.80 -2.43 -0.28
N ARG A 71 -12.56 -3.73 -0.48
CA ARG A 71 -11.21 -4.31 -0.51
C ARG A 71 -10.32 -3.59 -1.52
N ASP A 72 -10.82 -3.36 -2.72
CA ASP A 72 -10.03 -2.79 -3.81
C ASP A 72 -9.77 -1.30 -3.62
N ILE A 73 -10.76 -0.55 -3.12
CA ILE A 73 -10.57 0.85 -2.70
C ILE A 73 -9.52 0.95 -1.59
N LEU A 74 -9.51 0.02 -0.64
CA LEU A 74 -8.51 -0.01 0.42
C LEU A 74 -7.10 -0.30 -0.11
N ILE A 75 -6.95 -1.25 -1.03
CA ILE A 75 -5.65 -1.54 -1.66
C ILE A 75 -5.15 -0.32 -2.44
N ILE A 76 -6.02 0.32 -3.23
CA ILE A 76 -5.68 1.53 -3.99
C ILE A 76 -5.28 2.66 -3.03
N SER A 77 -6.09 2.94 -2.01
CA SER A 77 -5.82 4.02 -1.07
C SER A 77 -4.54 3.75 -0.26
N GLY A 78 -4.32 2.50 0.19
CA GLY A 78 -3.08 2.09 0.85
C GLY A 78 -1.84 2.34 0.00
N PHE A 79 -1.91 2.07 -1.30
CA PHE A 79 -0.83 2.40 -2.24
C PHE A 79 -0.63 3.92 -2.37
N VAL A 80 -1.70 4.69 -2.60
CA VAL A 80 -1.63 6.16 -2.77
C VAL A 80 -1.05 6.83 -1.52
N MET A 81 -1.51 6.45 -0.32
CA MET A 81 -0.99 6.99 0.93
C MET A 81 0.49 6.63 1.14
N SER A 82 0.94 5.48 0.61
CA SER A 82 2.33 5.06 0.70
C SER A 82 3.29 5.88 -0.18
N PHE A 83 2.79 6.86 -0.96
CA PHE A 83 3.66 7.74 -1.76
C PHE A 83 4.63 8.56 -0.90
N MET A 84 4.27 8.82 0.36
CA MET A 84 5.15 9.51 1.32
C MET A 84 6.55 8.88 1.40
N PHE A 85 6.66 7.55 1.23
CA PHE A 85 7.94 6.83 1.32
C PHE A 85 8.88 7.05 0.14
N PHE A 86 8.40 7.68 -0.94
CA PHE A 86 9.21 7.96 -2.13
C PHE A 86 9.79 9.36 -2.14
N PHE A 87 9.42 10.20 -1.17
CA PHE A 87 9.94 11.54 -1.03
C PHE A 87 11.13 11.54 -0.06
N PRO A 88 12.35 11.86 -0.52
CA PRO A 88 13.54 11.86 0.33
C PRO A 88 13.42 12.80 1.54
N ASP A 89 12.74 13.93 1.38
CA ASP A 89 12.57 14.90 2.47
C ASP A 89 11.81 14.27 3.64
N VAL A 90 10.60 13.76 3.36
CA VAL A 90 9.72 13.08 4.33
C VAL A 90 10.42 11.93 5.05
N VAL A 91 11.10 11.04 4.33
CA VAL A 91 11.76 9.89 4.98
C VAL A 91 12.99 10.28 5.79
N VAL A 92 13.59 11.44 5.54
CA VAL A 92 14.74 11.93 6.31
C VAL A 92 14.28 12.68 7.57
N THR A 93 13.19 13.43 7.49
CA THR A 93 12.66 14.26 8.58
C THR A 93 11.81 13.47 9.56
N ASP A 94 10.93 12.59 9.06
CA ASP A 94 9.90 11.94 9.87
C ASP A 94 10.30 10.55 10.37
N ALA A 95 9.74 10.18 11.53
CA ALA A 95 9.89 8.86 12.11
C ALA A 95 8.93 7.86 11.45
N LEU A 96 9.33 7.32 10.31
CA LEU A 96 8.55 6.37 9.52
C LEU A 96 9.15 4.96 9.51
N PRO A 97 8.38 3.92 9.13
CA PRO A 97 8.90 2.56 9.00
C PRO A 97 9.94 2.44 7.88
N LEU A 98 11.14 1.94 8.20
CA LEU A 98 12.28 1.89 7.26
C LEU A 98 11.96 1.21 5.92
N THR A 99 11.23 0.11 5.92
CA THR A 99 10.88 -0.64 4.70
C THR A 99 9.51 -0.28 4.13
N GLY A 100 8.94 0.87 4.49
CA GLY A 100 7.63 1.33 4.01
C GLY A 100 7.53 1.42 2.48
N GLY A 101 8.59 1.84 1.79
CA GLY A 101 8.64 1.85 0.32
C GLY A 101 8.52 0.46 -0.31
N LEU A 102 9.10 -0.57 0.31
CA LEU A 102 8.97 -1.96 -0.15
C LEU A 102 7.56 -2.51 0.12
N ALA A 103 6.93 -2.09 1.21
CA ALA A 103 5.53 -2.41 1.46
C ALA A 103 4.62 -1.82 0.36
N ALA A 104 4.89 -0.59 -0.06
CA ALA A 104 4.18 0.07 -1.16
C ALA A 104 4.35 -0.67 -2.49
N VAL A 105 5.58 -1.13 -2.80
CA VAL A 105 5.89 -2.00 -3.94
C VAL A 105 5.05 -3.29 -3.91
N CYS A 106 4.92 -3.94 -2.75
CA CYS A 106 4.10 -5.14 -2.62
C CYS A 106 2.62 -4.87 -2.91
N VAL A 107 2.05 -3.78 -2.38
CA VAL A 107 0.65 -3.39 -2.65
C VAL A 107 0.45 -3.03 -4.13
N PHE A 108 1.41 -2.35 -4.75
CA PHE A 108 1.35 -2.09 -6.19
C PHE A 108 1.41 -3.37 -7.01
N GLY A 109 2.23 -4.34 -6.59
CA GLY A 109 2.24 -5.67 -7.20
C GLY A 109 0.89 -6.37 -7.13
N VAL A 110 0.13 -6.19 -6.04
CA VAL A 110 -1.26 -6.68 -5.93
C VAL A 110 -2.17 -6.00 -6.95
N LEU A 111 -2.06 -4.68 -7.12
CA LEU A 111 -2.80 -3.93 -8.14
C LEU A 111 -2.43 -4.39 -9.56
N LEU A 112 -1.15 -4.69 -9.81
CA LEU A 112 -0.68 -5.22 -11.08
C LEU A 112 -1.30 -6.59 -11.38
N ILE A 113 -1.35 -7.49 -10.40
CA ILE A 113 -2.01 -8.80 -10.54
C ILE A 113 -3.50 -8.61 -10.85
N LYS A 114 -4.17 -7.71 -10.13
CA LYS A 114 -5.59 -7.38 -10.36
C LYS A 114 -5.85 -6.75 -11.74
N LEU A 115 -4.87 -6.04 -12.29
CA LEU A 115 -4.97 -5.48 -13.63
C LEU A 115 -4.82 -6.56 -14.71
N MET A 116 -3.92 -7.52 -14.50
CA MET A 116 -3.51 -8.51 -15.51
C MET A 116 -4.23 -9.85 -15.40
N GLY A 117 -5.03 -10.06 -14.35
CA GLY A 117 -5.72 -11.32 -14.14
C GLY A 117 -6.82 -11.18 -13.10
N ASP A 118 -7.47 -12.31 -12.82
CA ASP A 118 -8.61 -12.36 -11.90
C ASP A 118 -8.26 -13.17 -10.64
N PRO A 119 -7.76 -12.53 -9.57
CA PRO A 119 -7.42 -13.21 -8.33
C PRO A 119 -8.65 -13.74 -7.57
N ASP A 120 -9.87 -13.40 -7.99
CA ASP A 120 -11.08 -13.91 -7.38
C ASP A 120 -11.50 -15.28 -7.96
N HIS A 121 -11.10 -15.58 -9.19
CA HIS A 121 -11.41 -16.85 -9.87
C HIS A 121 -10.18 -17.73 -10.17
N ASP A 122 -8.97 -17.16 -10.24
CA ASP A 122 -7.72 -17.92 -10.42
C ASP A 122 -6.96 -18.12 -9.09
N ILE A 123 -6.74 -19.39 -8.74
CA ILE A 123 -5.99 -19.79 -7.55
C ILE A 123 -4.54 -19.29 -7.57
N ARG A 124 -3.91 -19.20 -8.74
CA ARG A 124 -2.52 -18.76 -8.86
C ARG A 124 -2.42 -17.27 -8.61
N ALA A 125 -3.26 -16.46 -9.23
CA ALA A 125 -3.36 -15.03 -8.96
C ALA A 125 -3.68 -14.76 -7.48
N TYR A 126 -4.64 -15.47 -6.88
CA TYR A 126 -4.96 -15.36 -5.46
C TYR A 126 -3.77 -15.63 -4.53
N ARG A 127 -2.98 -16.68 -4.82
CA ARG A 127 -1.79 -17.04 -4.04
C ARG A 127 -0.74 -15.93 -4.09
N TRP A 128 -0.49 -15.37 -5.28
CA TRP A 128 0.47 -14.26 -5.40
C TRP A 128 -0.01 -13.00 -4.71
N THR A 129 -1.29 -12.64 -4.82
CA THR A 129 -1.87 -11.55 -4.05
C THR A 129 -1.69 -11.76 -2.55
N SER A 130 -1.93 -12.98 -2.06
CA SER A 130 -1.77 -13.31 -0.63
C SER A 130 -0.32 -13.20 -0.16
N ILE A 131 0.64 -13.71 -0.95
CA ILE A 131 2.07 -13.61 -0.63
C ILE A 131 2.52 -12.15 -0.61
N LEU A 132 2.11 -11.35 -1.61
CA LEU A 132 2.48 -9.93 -1.67
C LEU A 132 1.88 -9.14 -0.52
N LEU A 133 0.62 -9.38 -0.16
CA LEU A 133 0.02 -8.72 1.01
C LEU A 133 0.70 -9.14 2.31
N ALA A 134 1.07 -10.42 2.46
CA ALA A 134 1.81 -10.88 3.64
C ALA A 134 3.20 -10.24 3.74
N LEU A 135 3.96 -10.21 2.62
CA LEU A 135 5.27 -9.58 2.56
C LEU A 135 5.18 -8.07 2.78
N GLY A 136 4.23 -7.40 2.15
CA GLY A 136 4.00 -5.97 2.34
C GLY A 136 3.61 -5.64 3.77
N GLY A 137 2.73 -6.44 4.38
CA GLY A 137 2.38 -6.34 5.79
C GLY A 137 3.60 -6.51 6.69
N LEU A 138 4.50 -7.45 6.39
CA LEU A 138 5.75 -7.64 7.13
C LEU A 138 6.69 -6.45 6.99
N PHE A 139 6.89 -5.95 5.76
CA PHE A 139 7.70 -4.75 5.50
C PHE A 139 7.13 -3.48 6.11
N TYR A 140 5.83 -3.43 6.40
CA TYR A 140 5.21 -2.30 7.05
C TYR A 140 5.21 -2.44 8.58
N PHE A 141 4.58 -3.49 9.11
CA PHE A 141 4.29 -3.62 10.53
C PHE A 141 5.51 -3.94 11.38
N VAL A 142 6.49 -4.69 10.87
CA VAL A 142 7.71 -4.99 11.65
C VAL A 142 8.47 -3.70 12.00
N PRO A 143 8.87 -2.86 11.03
CA PRO A 143 9.52 -1.58 11.36
C PRO A 143 8.58 -0.56 11.99
N TYR A 144 7.27 -0.61 11.73
CA TYR A 144 6.32 0.27 12.42
C TYR A 144 6.23 -0.03 13.91
N LEU A 145 5.99 -1.29 14.29
CA LEU A 145 5.82 -1.68 15.70
C LEU A 145 7.14 -1.70 16.45
N LEU A 146 8.17 -2.34 15.89
CA LEU A 146 9.47 -2.50 16.57
C LEU A 146 10.38 -1.29 16.39
N GLY A 147 10.18 -0.49 15.34
CA GLY A 147 10.86 0.78 15.13
C GLY A 147 10.05 1.91 15.74
N VAL A 148 9.14 2.48 14.95
CA VAL A 148 8.43 3.74 15.25
C VAL A 148 7.74 3.71 16.62
N GLN A 149 6.92 2.70 16.91
CA GLN A 149 6.15 2.65 18.15
C GLN A 149 7.04 2.32 19.36
N ALA A 150 7.88 1.29 19.25
CA ALA A 150 8.76 0.87 20.34
C ALA A 150 9.82 1.94 20.70
N ASN A 151 10.19 2.85 19.79
CA ASN A 151 11.18 3.88 20.05
C ASN A 151 10.81 4.76 21.26
N SER A 152 9.52 4.96 21.49
CA SER A 152 8.98 5.75 22.61
C SER A 152 9.18 5.11 23.99
N VAL A 153 9.44 3.79 24.05
CA VAL A 153 9.49 3.01 25.30
C VAL A 153 10.74 2.13 25.44
N ALA A 154 11.47 1.90 24.36
CA ALA A 154 12.63 1.01 24.33
C ALA A 154 13.83 1.62 25.09
N THR A 155 14.55 0.77 25.81
CA THR A 155 15.78 1.14 26.53
C THR A 155 16.89 0.12 26.27
N GLY A 156 18.14 0.53 26.49
CA GLY A 156 19.30 -0.36 26.34
C GLY A 156 19.47 -0.90 24.91
N PRO A 157 19.89 -2.16 24.72
CA PRO A 157 20.14 -2.75 23.40
C PRO A 157 18.93 -2.76 22.45
N LEU A 158 17.70 -2.78 23.01
CA LEU A 158 16.47 -2.75 22.21
C LEU A 158 16.24 -1.40 21.55
N LEU A 159 16.76 -0.31 22.12
CA LEU A 159 16.66 1.02 21.53
C LEU A 159 17.47 1.09 20.21
N SER A 160 18.64 0.47 20.16
CA SER A 160 19.46 0.44 18.93
C SER A 160 18.77 -0.32 17.80
N ILE A 161 18.08 -1.43 18.11
CA ILE A 161 17.29 -2.18 17.14
C ILE A 161 16.10 -1.34 16.66
N SER A 162 15.40 -0.69 17.58
CA SER A 162 14.27 0.18 17.24
C SER A 162 14.70 1.34 16.36
N GLN A 163 15.77 2.06 16.72
CA GLN A 163 16.32 3.15 15.92
C GLN A 163 16.73 2.69 14.53
N PHE A 164 17.34 1.50 14.41
CA PHE A 164 17.68 0.93 13.09
C PHE A 164 16.47 0.83 12.15
N LEU A 165 15.29 0.53 12.68
CA LEU A 165 14.06 0.34 11.90
C LEU A 165 13.28 1.63 11.60
N VAL A 166 13.77 2.79 12.01
CA VAL A 166 13.15 4.11 11.81
C VAL A 166 13.92 4.92 10.77
N THR A 167 13.21 5.54 9.84
CA THR A 167 13.80 6.28 8.72
C THR A 167 14.64 7.49 9.15
N SER A 168 14.13 8.36 10.04
CA SER A 168 14.86 9.55 10.51
C SER A 168 16.14 9.23 11.29
N SER A 169 16.23 8.03 11.88
CA SER A 169 17.45 7.56 12.55
C SER A 169 18.46 6.94 11.58
N ASN A 170 18.02 6.51 10.39
CA ASN A 170 18.85 5.84 9.38
C ASN A 170 18.58 6.38 7.96
N PRO A 171 18.80 7.68 7.70
CA PRO A 171 18.38 8.34 6.47
C PRO A 171 19.05 7.75 5.22
N ASN A 172 20.31 7.31 5.30
CA ASN A 172 21.01 6.68 4.17
C ASN A 172 20.32 5.38 3.72
N TRP A 173 19.85 4.57 4.66
CA TRP A 173 19.09 3.35 4.36
C TRP A 173 17.71 3.69 3.83
N ALA A 174 17.02 4.66 4.46
CA ALA A 174 15.69 5.08 4.06
C ALA A 174 15.67 5.57 2.59
N VAL A 175 16.60 6.46 2.24
CA VAL A 175 16.75 6.99 0.88
C VAL A 175 17.15 5.89 -0.11
N GLY A 176 18.10 5.01 0.28
CA GLY A 176 18.53 3.90 -0.57
C GLY A 176 17.38 2.93 -0.89
N ILE A 177 16.61 2.51 0.13
CA ILE A 177 15.43 1.65 -0.03
C ILE A 177 14.34 2.37 -0.81
N GLY A 178 14.14 3.68 -0.58
CA GLY A 178 13.22 4.51 -1.35
C GLY A 178 13.51 4.46 -2.85
N TYR A 179 14.76 4.70 -3.26
CA TYR A 179 15.14 4.63 -4.67
C TYR A 179 15.00 3.22 -5.27
N VAL A 180 15.38 2.18 -4.53
CA VAL A 180 15.14 0.79 -4.98
C VAL A 180 13.64 0.55 -5.21
N SER A 181 12.79 1.03 -4.30
CA SER A 181 11.34 0.90 -4.40
C SER A 181 10.77 1.66 -5.60
N ILE A 182 11.28 2.86 -5.89
CA ILE A 182 10.92 3.65 -7.07
C ILE A 182 11.28 2.90 -8.36
N VAL A 183 12.47 2.29 -8.43
CA VAL A 183 12.87 1.49 -9.61
C VAL A 183 11.93 0.29 -9.80
N LEU A 184 11.61 -0.43 -8.73
CA LEU A 184 10.67 -1.56 -8.79
C LEU A 184 9.27 -1.11 -9.24
N LEU A 185 8.77 0.02 -8.72
CA LEU A 185 7.51 0.60 -9.17
C LEU A 185 7.56 1.03 -10.63
N ALA A 186 8.64 1.65 -11.09
CA ALA A 186 8.79 2.04 -12.49
C ALA A 186 8.74 0.83 -13.42
N ILE A 187 9.40 -0.28 -13.04
CA ILE A 187 9.36 -1.54 -13.80
C ILE A 187 7.92 -2.09 -13.85
N MET A 188 7.25 -2.22 -12.70
CA MET A 188 5.87 -2.72 -12.66
C MET A 188 4.88 -1.79 -13.37
N GLY A 189 5.08 -0.47 -13.29
CA GLY A 189 4.29 0.54 -13.98
C GLY A 189 4.47 0.47 -15.49
N ALA A 190 5.69 0.24 -15.97
CA ALA A 190 5.97 0.00 -17.38
C ALA A 190 5.28 -1.28 -17.89
N ILE A 191 5.27 -2.35 -17.07
CA ILE A 191 4.53 -3.59 -17.37
C ILE A 191 3.03 -3.30 -17.45
N ALA A 192 2.47 -2.59 -16.47
CA ALA A 192 1.05 -2.22 -16.44
C ALA A 192 0.65 -1.40 -17.67
N ALA A 193 1.42 -0.37 -18.02
CA ALA A 193 1.18 0.46 -19.19
C ALA A 193 1.28 -0.35 -20.49
N GLY A 194 2.30 -1.20 -20.62
CA GLY A 194 2.48 -2.09 -21.76
C GLY A 194 1.31 -3.07 -21.93
N TYR A 195 0.80 -3.62 -20.82
CA TYR A 195 -0.38 -4.46 -20.82
C TYR A 195 -1.63 -3.69 -21.26
N ALA A 196 -1.90 -2.54 -20.64
CA ALA A 196 -3.07 -1.71 -20.94
C ALA A 196 -3.13 -1.25 -22.40
N ILE A 197 -1.98 -0.89 -22.99
CA ILE A 197 -1.88 -0.51 -24.40
C ILE A 197 -2.20 -1.71 -25.31
N ARG A 198 -1.71 -2.91 -24.98
CA ARG A 198 -1.92 -4.12 -25.78
C ARG A 198 -3.36 -4.62 -25.75
N THR A 199 -4.02 -4.56 -24.59
CA THR A 199 -5.41 -5.01 -24.42
C THR A 199 -6.43 -3.94 -24.76
N GLY A 200 -5.98 -2.70 -25.04
CA GLY A 200 -6.85 -1.56 -25.35
C GLY A 200 -7.77 -1.18 -24.19
N GLY A 201 -7.39 -1.51 -22.95
CA GLY A 201 -8.19 -1.27 -21.75
C GLY A 201 -9.50 -2.09 -21.68
N ARG A 202 -9.66 -3.11 -22.54
CA ARG A 202 -10.81 -4.02 -22.47
C ARG A 202 -10.55 -5.09 -21.41
N ALA A 203 -11.52 -5.30 -20.52
CA ALA A 203 -11.54 -6.51 -19.69
C ALA A 203 -11.55 -7.73 -20.63
N GLU A 204 -10.69 -8.73 -20.40
CA GLU A 204 -10.68 -9.95 -21.19
C GLU A 204 -12.09 -10.57 -21.16
N ALA A 205 -12.71 -10.73 -22.33
CA ALA A 205 -13.96 -11.45 -22.46
C ALA A 205 -13.67 -12.96 -22.23
N PRO A 206 -14.52 -13.68 -21.48
CA PRO A 206 -14.30 -15.09 -21.11
C PRO A 206 -14.46 -16.09 -22.28
N GLU A 207 -14.27 -15.68 -23.54
CA GLU A 207 -14.57 -16.49 -24.73
C GLU A 207 -13.43 -17.39 -25.21
N ALA A 208 -12.24 -17.33 -24.60
CA ALA A 208 -11.09 -18.12 -25.06
C ALA A 208 -11.14 -19.63 -24.72
N SER A 209 -12.16 -20.11 -24.00
CA SER A 209 -12.31 -21.54 -23.68
C SER A 209 -13.20 -22.33 -24.65
N LEU A 210 -13.85 -21.66 -25.62
CA LEU A 210 -14.79 -22.31 -26.56
C LEU A 210 -14.21 -22.53 -27.97
N ALA A 211 -12.95 -22.15 -28.21
CA ALA A 211 -12.35 -22.19 -29.56
C ALA A 211 -11.30 -23.30 -29.76
N SER A 212 -11.15 -24.24 -28.83
CA SER A 212 -10.19 -25.36 -28.96
C SER A 212 -10.84 -26.74 -29.08
N GLU A 213 -12.15 -26.82 -29.30
CA GLU A 213 -12.84 -28.07 -29.64
C GLU A 213 -13.50 -27.93 -31.01
N ASP A 214 -12.68 -27.98 -32.07
CA ASP A 214 -13.07 -28.35 -33.44
C ASP A 214 -11.89 -29.03 -34.15
#